data_AF-A0A970K802-F1
#
_entry.id   AF-A0A970K802-F1
#
_cell.length_a   1.000
_cell.length_b   1.000
_cell.length_c   1.000
_cell.angle_alpha   90.00
_cell.angle_beta   90.00
_cell.angle_gamma   90.00
#
_symmetry.space_group_name_H-M   'P 1'
#
loop_
_entity.id
_entity.type
_entity.pdbx_description
1 polymer ?
#
loop_
_entity_poly.entity_id
_entity_poly.type
_entity_poly.pdbx_seq_one_letter_code
_entity_poly.pdbx_strand_id
1 'polypeptide(L)'
;MRKTIKVLALVLVLAFALSLVPPALAEVNVRQLDYAYLDSTAAYLTVGEAVTMSVHVPDKTGLSFEYTLYYTADREQSNTFEGIDQQKASDADTYTFTPQNPGQYFVEVVIADADYRSQKLQSEPFYCYDIAAREDVNQLPGKVIAIGQEAKAQNLPTQFETALWLNDWLTTNADYDEPMTIHTPEGVLLQGTGVCESYALAYQMLLHEVGIDSLYVTGYSRGQSHAWNLVNLDGEWTYVDTTWNDPIGGEESHDYFGMNDELLARDHDWSYSNYIPPKAQTLDHNALLKKGAAPFTNLEEMGAMLSAALAAKQPEINYTYTGTDKYFDVSYEIQRWMRTNERRYFTNGYQFGDSNYSGTLNVEYLDMSGYGYFKDDVGFLAIMQTAAQAKQEVVKVAYTGEDDDFMMGSFLSRWLDENGKDLGVTSYQYTYYPFTAEITLGY
;
A
#
# COMPACT_ATOMS: atom_id res chain seq x y z
N MET A 1 -84.36 43.13 42.40
CA MET A 1 -83.25 43.90 43.00
C MET A 1 -81.95 43.49 42.33
N ARG A 2 -81.20 44.47 41.80
CA ARG A 2 -79.75 44.51 41.44
C ARG A 2 -79.16 43.51 40.41
N LYS A 3 -78.68 44.15 39.34
CA LYS A 3 -77.66 43.81 38.32
C LYS A 3 -76.58 42.78 38.71
N THR A 4 -76.14 41.98 37.73
CA THR A 4 -74.72 41.86 37.38
C THR A 4 -74.52 41.39 35.94
N ILE A 5 -73.62 42.07 35.22
CA ILE A 5 -73.12 41.77 33.86
C ILE A 5 -71.97 40.77 33.98
N LYS A 6 -71.86 39.80 33.07
CA LYS A 6 -70.60 39.11 32.73
C LYS A 6 -70.48 38.97 31.21
N VAL A 7 -69.27 39.25 30.73
CA VAL A 7 -68.79 39.30 29.35
C VAL A 7 -67.70 38.22 29.18
N LEU A 8 -67.51 37.76 27.93
CA LEU A 8 -66.38 36.97 27.37
C LEU A 8 -66.36 35.46 27.70
N ALA A 9 -65.96 34.54 26.80
CA ALA A 9 -65.23 34.63 25.54
C ALA A 9 -65.58 33.44 24.61
N LEU A 10 -65.61 33.67 23.29
CA LEU A 10 -65.73 32.65 22.26
C LEU A 10 -64.31 32.32 21.74
N VAL A 11 -63.84 31.10 21.95
CA VAL A 11 -62.53 30.63 21.45
C VAL A 11 -62.74 30.09 20.03
N LEU A 12 -62.09 30.74 19.06
CA LEU A 12 -62.01 30.32 17.66
C LEU A 12 -60.85 29.33 17.52
N VAL A 13 -61.12 28.06 17.20
CA VAL A 13 -60.10 27.07 16.88
C VAL A 13 -59.82 27.14 15.38
N LEU A 14 -58.66 27.70 15.01
CA LEU A 14 -58.14 27.69 13.65
C LEU A 14 -57.38 26.36 13.43
N ALA A 15 -57.88 25.51 12.52
CA ALA A 15 -57.16 24.31 12.12
C ALA A 15 -56.01 24.70 11.16
N PHE A 16 -54.77 24.54 11.62
CA PHE A 16 -53.58 24.61 10.77
C PHE A 16 -53.44 23.27 10.04
N ALA A 17 -53.73 23.24 8.74
CA ALA A 17 -53.27 22.17 7.88
C ALA A 17 -51.77 22.41 7.62
N LEU A 18 -50.90 21.71 8.35
CA LEU A 18 -49.50 21.58 7.94
C LEU A 18 -49.47 20.73 6.68
N SER A 19 -49.28 21.36 5.52
CA SER A 19 -48.75 20.67 4.36
C SER A 19 -47.35 20.19 4.72
N LEU A 20 -47.17 18.88 4.91
CA LEU A 20 -45.86 18.25 4.83
C LEU A 20 -45.40 18.40 3.38
N VAL A 21 -44.70 19.49 3.09
CA VAL A 21 -43.78 19.53 1.95
C VAL A 21 -42.68 18.53 2.34
N PRO A 22 -42.47 17.43 1.59
CA PRO A 22 -41.32 16.58 1.85
C PRO A 22 -40.07 17.48 1.80
N PRO A 23 -39.05 17.25 2.65
CA PRO A 23 -37.79 17.98 2.49
C PRO A 23 -37.40 17.86 1.02
N ALA A 24 -37.14 18.99 0.36
CA ALA A 24 -36.62 18.96 -0.99
C ALA A 24 -35.44 17.99 -0.98
N LEU A 25 -35.50 16.94 -1.80
CA LEU A 25 -34.34 16.08 -2.02
C LEU A 25 -33.19 17.03 -2.31
N ALA A 26 -32.13 16.97 -1.51
CA ALA A 26 -30.97 17.82 -1.74
C ALA A 26 -30.52 17.54 -3.18
N GLU A 27 -30.57 18.55 -4.04
CA GLU A 27 -30.14 18.38 -5.42
C GLU A 27 -28.66 17.99 -5.44
N VAL A 28 -28.32 16.98 -6.24
CA VAL A 28 -26.95 16.49 -6.35
C VAL A 28 -26.04 17.65 -6.79
N ASN A 29 -24.98 17.89 -6.03
CA ASN A 29 -23.94 18.85 -6.38
C ASN A 29 -22.78 18.10 -7.05
N VAL A 30 -22.65 18.26 -8.37
CA VAL A 30 -21.66 17.52 -9.16
C VAL A 30 -20.20 17.83 -8.76
N ARG A 31 -19.96 18.95 -8.06
CA ARG A 31 -18.63 19.32 -7.54
C ARG A 31 -18.29 18.69 -6.19
N GLN A 32 -19.22 17.97 -5.59
CA GLN A 32 -19.10 17.37 -4.25
C GLN A 32 -19.39 15.86 -4.28
N LEU A 33 -19.20 15.23 -5.44
CA LEU A 33 -19.36 13.78 -5.58
C LEU A 33 -18.25 13.06 -4.81
N ASP A 34 -18.62 12.03 -4.06
CA ASP A 34 -17.65 11.16 -3.36
C ASP A 34 -16.76 10.40 -4.35
N TYR A 35 -17.32 10.03 -5.50
CA TYR A 35 -16.62 9.47 -6.65
C TYR A 35 -17.33 9.83 -7.95
N ALA A 36 -16.58 9.87 -9.04
CA ALA A 36 -17.07 10.10 -10.39
C ALA A 36 -16.01 9.55 -11.34
N TYR A 37 -16.23 8.38 -11.94
CA TYR A 37 -15.26 7.74 -12.83
C TYR A 37 -15.93 7.12 -14.05
N LEU A 38 -15.11 6.77 -15.03
CA LEU A 38 -15.51 6.08 -16.26
C LEU A 38 -15.13 4.61 -16.15
N ASP A 39 -16.05 3.76 -16.59
CA ASP A 39 -15.82 2.34 -16.85
C ASP A 39 -16.01 2.05 -18.35
N SER A 40 -15.32 1.04 -18.85
CA SER A 40 -15.35 0.65 -20.26
C SER A 40 -15.52 -0.85 -20.39
N THR A 41 -16.34 -1.29 -21.35
CA THR A 41 -16.45 -2.71 -21.71
C THR A 41 -15.19 -3.29 -22.38
N ALA A 42 -14.15 -2.47 -22.60
CA ALA A 42 -12.90 -2.88 -23.20
C ALA A 42 -11.73 -2.02 -22.71
N ALA A 43 -10.60 -2.65 -22.35
CA ALA A 43 -9.36 -1.97 -21.96
C ALA A 43 -8.47 -1.56 -23.16
N TYR A 44 -8.71 -2.12 -24.34
CA TYR A 44 -8.16 -1.68 -25.63
C TYR A 44 -9.23 -1.86 -26.71
N LEU A 45 -9.10 -1.19 -27.85
CA LEU A 45 -10.14 -1.23 -28.89
C LEU A 45 -9.79 -2.17 -30.04
N THR A 46 -10.82 -2.67 -30.69
CA THR A 46 -10.71 -3.44 -31.92
C THR A 46 -11.64 -2.86 -32.98
N VAL A 47 -11.12 -2.61 -34.18
CA VAL A 47 -11.91 -2.04 -35.27
C VAL A 47 -13.17 -2.86 -35.52
N GLY A 48 -14.32 -2.19 -35.57
CA GLY A 48 -15.60 -2.81 -35.86
C GLY A 48 -16.33 -3.42 -34.65
N GLU A 49 -15.73 -3.42 -33.46
CA GLU A 49 -16.39 -3.88 -32.23
C GLU A 49 -16.94 -2.70 -31.41
N ALA A 50 -18.20 -2.80 -30.99
CA ALA A 50 -18.82 -1.76 -30.19
C ALA A 50 -18.26 -1.74 -28.77
N VAL A 51 -17.96 -0.55 -28.26
CA VAL A 51 -17.48 -0.31 -26.90
C VAL A 51 -18.44 0.64 -26.21
N THR A 52 -18.79 0.34 -24.96
CA THR A 52 -19.66 1.18 -24.14
C THR A 52 -18.87 1.74 -22.98
N MET A 53 -18.89 3.07 -22.87
CA MET A 53 -18.42 3.81 -21.71
C MET A 53 -19.59 4.05 -20.75
N SER A 54 -19.36 3.89 -19.45
CA SER A 54 -20.35 4.12 -18.40
C SER A 54 -19.82 5.10 -17.36
N VAL A 55 -20.67 5.99 -16.87
CA VAL A 55 -20.34 6.90 -15.77
C VAL A 55 -20.83 6.33 -14.44
N HIS A 56 -19.94 6.29 -13.47
CA HIS A 56 -20.22 5.84 -12.10
C HIS A 56 -20.14 7.02 -11.15
N VAL A 57 -21.27 7.33 -10.50
CA VAL A 57 -21.43 8.37 -9.47
C VAL A 57 -22.39 7.87 -8.38
N PRO A 58 -22.33 8.41 -7.14
CA PRO A 58 -23.19 7.97 -6.03
C PRO A 58 -24.69 8.08 -6.30
N ASP A 59 -25.12 9.17 -6.94
CA ASP A 59 -26.52 9.43 -7.31
C ASP A 59 -26.55 10.16 -8.65
N LYS A 60 -27.32 9.62 -9.59
CA LYS A 60 -27.48 10.14 -10.97
C LYS A 60 -28.67 11.08 -11.09
N THR A 61 -29.50 11.20 -10.05
CA THR A 61 -30.75 11.94 -10.07
C THR A 61 -30.51 13.42 -10.39
N GLY A 62 -31.09 13.88 -11.51
CA GLY A 62 -30.97 15.28 -11.94
C GLY A 62 -29.63 15.64 -12.58
N LEU A 63 -28.75 14.66 -12.83
CA LEU A 63 -27.54 14.85 -13.61
C LEU A 63 -27.80 14.66 -15.10
N SER A 64 -27.02 15.38 -15.90
CA SER A 64 -26.93 15.18 -17.34
C SER A 64 -25.50 14.89 -17.76
N PHE A 65 -25.34 14.10 -18.81
CA PHE A 65 -24.05 13.61 -19.31
C PHE A 65 -23.92 13.95 -20.79
N GLU A 66 -22.82 14.60 -21.14
CA GLU A 66 -22.44 14.92 -22.52
C GLU A 66 -21.09 14.28 -22.83
N TYR A 67 -21.03 13.47 -23.88
CA TYR A 67 -19.81 12.72 -24.24
C TYR A 67 -19.22 13.25 -25.54
N THR A 68 -17.90 13.28 -25.62
CA THR A 68 -17.16 13.53 -26.86
C THR A 68 -16.11 12.44 -27.04
N LEU A 69 -16.11 11.81 -28.21
CA LEU A 69 -15.10 10.84 -28.61
C LEU A 69 -14.03 11.55 -29.42
N TYR A 70 -12.78 11.38 -28.99
CA TYR A 70 -11.61 11.89 -29.67
C TYR A 70 -10.84 10.76 -30.35
N TYR A 71 -10.20 11.07 -31.48
CA TYR A 71 -9.39 10.12 -32.24
C TYR A 71 -8.15 10.79 -32.82
N THR A 72 -7.07 10.02 -32.89
CA THR A 72 -5.93 10.30 -33.78
C THR A 72 -5.39 9.01 -34.40
N ALA A 73 -4.85 9.13 -35.62
CA ALA A 73 -4.11 8.05 -36.26
C ALA A 73 -2.67 7.93 -35.73
N ASP A 74 -2.12 9.01 -35.15
CA ASP A 74 -0.76 9.05 -34.61
C ASP A 74 -0.77 8.63 -33.14
N ARG A 75 -0.20 7.47 -32.84
CA ARG A 75 -0.15 6.91 -31.48
C ARG A 75 0.94 7.52 -30.60
N GLU A 76 1.83 8.33 -31.17
CA GLU A 76 2.99 8.90 -30.49
C GLU A 76 2.84 10.41 -30.21
N GLN A 77 1.98 11.11 -30.96
CA GLN A 77 1.80 12.57 -30.83
C GLN A 77 0.43 12.97 -30.26
N SER A 78 0.43 13.39 -29.00
CA SER A 78 -0.77 13.83 -28.24
C SER A 78 -1.49 15.07 -28.78
N ASN A 79 -0.90 15.83 -29.71
CA ASN A 79 -1.44 17.13 -30.15
C ASN A 79 -2.33 17.03 -31.41
N THR A 80 -2.66 15.81 -31.84
CA THR A 80 -3.29 15.54 -33.14
C THR A 80 -4.73 15.03 -33.02
N PHE A 81 -5.31 15.02 -31.82
CA PHE A 81 -6.65 14.52 -31.59
C PHE A 81 -7.74 15.41 -32.17
N GLU A 82 -8.71 14.77 -32.82
CA GLU A 82 -9.91 15.39 -33.36
C GLU A 82 -11.14 14.81 -32.67
N GLY A 83 -12.11 15.66 -32.32
CA GLY A 83 -13.42 15.20 -31.86
C GLY A 83 -14.22 14.65 -33.04
N ILE A 84 -14.47 13.34 -33.05
CA ILE A 84 -15.07 12.63 -34.19
C ILE A 84 -16.53 12.24 -33.98
N ASP A 85 -17.00 12.21 -32.74
CA ASP A 85 -18.39 11.92 -32.39
C ASP A 85 -18.78 12.58 -31.05
N GLN A 86 -20.07 12.84 -30.86
CA GLN A 86 -20.59 13.51 -29.68
C GLN A 86 -22.02 13.04 -29.33
N GLN A 87 -22.23 12.66 -28.07
CA GLN A 87 -23.55 12.51 -27.48
C GLN A 87 -23.88 13.77 -26.69
N LYS A 88 -24.90 14.51 -27.13
CA LYS A 88 -25.37 15.72 -26.43
C LYS A 88 -25.87 15.41 -25.02
N ALA A 89 -25.81 16.41 -24.15
CA ALA A 89 -26.32 16.35 -22.78
C ALA A 89 -27.70 15.68 -22.70
N SER A 90 -27.78 14.59 -21.94
CA SER A 90 -29.00 13.83 -21.66
C SER A 90 -28.89 13.14 -20.30
N ASP A 91 -29.94 12.47 -19.84
CA ASP A 91 -29.92 11.63 -18.63
C ASP A 91 -29.25 10.25 -18.85
N ALA A 92 -28.78 9.96 -20.07
CA ALA A 92 -28.06 8.74 -20.38
C ALA A 92 -26.60 8.83 -19.90
N ASP A 93 -26.28 8.02 -18.91
CA ASP A 93 -24.98 7.84 -18.26
C ASP A 93 -24.05 6.85 -18.98
N THR A 94 -24.45 6.42 -20.18
CA THR A 94 -23.68 5.54 -21.05
C THR A 94 -23.50 6.15 -22.43
N TYR A 95 -22.38 5.82 -23.08
CA TYR A 95 -22.06 6.20 -24.44
C TYR A 95 -21.44 5.03 -25.19
N THR A 96 -22.04 4.62 -26.31
CA THR A 96 -21.58 3.49 -27.12
C THR A 96 -21.05 3.98 -28.48
N PHE A 97 -19.86 3.54 -28.86
CA PHE A 97 -19.28 3.83 -30.17
C PHE A 97 -18.62 2.57 -30.78
N THR A 98 -18.40 2.59 -32.09
CA THR A 98 -17.66 1.54 -32.80
C THR A 98 -16.45 2.17 -33.50
N PRO A 99 -15.21 1.86 -33.08
CA PRO A 99 -14.02 2.43 -33.68
C PRO A 99 -13.86 1.91 -35.11
N GLN A 100 -13.55 2.82 -36.04
CA GLN A 100 -13.50 2.55 -37.47
C GLN A 100 -12.08 2.38 -38.01
N ASN A 101 -11.07 2.87 -37.29
CA ASN A 101 -9.69 2.87 -37.73
C ASN A 101 -8.76 2.45 -36.59
N PRO A 102 -7.62 1.79 -36.88
CA PRO A 102 -6.54 1.67 -35.92
C PRO A 102 -5.98 3.04 -35.56
N GLY A 103 -5.54 3.23 -34.32
CA GLY A 103 -5.06 4.52 -33.82
C GLY A 103 -5.23 4.62 -32.32
N GLN A 104 -5.43 5.82 -31.82
CA GLN A 104 -5.67 6.10 -30.41
C GLN A 104 -6.99 6.86 -30.25
N TYR A 105 -7.74 6.53 -29.20
CA TYR A 105 -9.02 7.12 -28.86
C TYR A 105 -9.03 7.51 -27.38
N PHE A 106 -9.82 8.51 -27.02
CA PHE A 106 -10.25 8.72 -25.63
C PHE A 106 -11.63 9.36 -25.60
N VAL A 107 -12.30 9.26 -24.47
CA VAL A 107 -13.63 9.83 -24.26
C VAL A 107 -13.56 10.88 -23.16
N GLU A 108 -14.12 12.06 -23.45
CA GLU A 108 -14.43 13.05 -22.41
C GLU A 108 -15.92 12.99 -22.11
N VAL A 109 -16.26 13.11 -20.83
CA VAL A 109 -17.63 13.35 -20.39
C VAL A 109 -17.71 14.61 -19.55
N VAL A 110 -18.71 15.43 -19.84
CA VAL A 110 -19.12 16.54 -18.97
C VAL A 110 -20.40 16.11 -18.26
N ILE A 111 -20.29 15.97 -16.94
CA ILE A 111 -21.43 15.74 -16.05
C ILE A 111 -21.90 17.10 -15.58
N ALA A 112 -23.19 17.42 -15.69
CA ALA A 112 -23.75 18.67 -15.19
C ALA A 112 -24.97 18.42 -14.31
N ASP A 113 -25.15 19.23 -13.27
CA ASP A 113 -26.35 19.21 -12.43
C ASP A 113 -27.37 20.30 -12.83
N ALA A 114 -28.52 20.31 -12.15
CA ALA A 114 -29.62 21.24 -12.41
C ALA A 114 -29.25 22.73 -12.21
N ASP A 115 -28.20 23.00 -11.42
CA ASP A 115 -27.67 24.36 -11.17
C ASP A 115 -26.62 24.78 -12.22
N TYR A 116 -26.42 24.00 -13.27
CA TYR A 116 -25.41 24.22 -14.31
C TYR A 116 -23.96 24.19 -13.79
N ARG A 117 -23.72 23.58 -12.63
CA ARG A 117 -22.37 23.20 -12.24
C ARG A 117 -21.98 21.98 -13.07
N SER A 118 -20.69 21.82 -13.36
CA SER A 118 -20.21 20.70 -14.17
C SER A 118 -18.96 20.05 -13.60
N GLN A 119 -18.75 18.77 -13.87
CA GLN A 119 -17.51 18.05 -13.64
C GLN A 119 -17.12 17.38 -14.95
N LYS A 120 -15.87 17.58 -15.39
CA LYS A 120 -15.33 16.89 -16.55
C LYS A 120 -14.57 15.65 -16.08
N LEU A 121 -14.79 14.52 -16.73
CA LEU A 121 -13.96 13.33 -16.63
C LEU A 121 -13.35 13.03 -18.01
N GLN A 122 -12.20 12.37 -18.01
CA GLN A 122 -11.55 11.88 -19.22
C GLN A 122 -11.13 10.42 -19.00
N SER A 123 -11.30 9.58 -20.01
CA SER A 123 -10.79 8.22 -19.96
C SER A 123 -9.26 8.17 -20.05
N GLU A 124 -8.71 7.00 -19.77
CA GLU A 124 -7.43 6.55 -20.27
C GLU A 124 -7.35 6.64 -21.82
N PRO A 125 -6.14 6.67 -22.39
CA PRO A 125 -5.96 6.43 -23.81
C PRO A 125 -6.28 4.98 -24.16
N PHE A 126 -7.17 4.80 -25.14
CA PHE A 126 -7.44 3.50 -25.72
C PHE A 126 -6.70 3.33 -27.05
N TYR A 127 -5.89 2.27 -27.15
CA TYR A 127 -5.23 1.90 -28.40
C TYR A 127 -6.11 0.94 -29.21
N CYS A 128 -6.36 1.28 -30.48
CA CYS A 128 -7.25 0.54 -31.37
C CYS A 128 -6.46 -0.26 -32.42
N TYR A 129 -6.77 -1.55 -32.55
CA TYR A 129 -6.09 -2.49 -33.44
C TYR A 129 -7.08 -3.16 -34.40
N ASP A 130 -6.56 -3.76 -35.48
CA ASP A 130 -7.33 -4.66 -36.32
C ASP A 130 -7.68 -5.96 -35.56
N ILE A 131 -8.84 -6.56 -35.87
CA ILE A 131 -9.30 -7.78 -35.20
C ILE A 131 -8.33 -8.96 -35.32
N ALA A 132 -7.56 -9.02 -36.40
CA ALA A 132 -6.54 -10.04 -36.61
C ALA A 132 -5.42 -10.00 -35.56
N ALA A 133 -5.19 -8.86 -34.90
CA ALA A 133 -4.15 -8.69 -33.88
C ALA A 133 -4.41 -9.54 -32.61
N ARG A 134 -5.63 -10.04 -32.40
CA ARG A 134 -5.96 -10.95 -31.29
C ARG A 134 -5.32 -12.33 -31.42
N GLU A 135 -5.03 -12.73 -32.64
CA GLU A 135 -4.44 -14.04 -32.95
C GLU A 135 -2.90 -13.98 -33.02
N ASP A 136 -2.30 -12.79 -32.89
CA ASP A 136 -0.85 -12.59 -32.97
C ASP A 136 -0.29 -12.15 -31.62
N VAL A 137 0.45 -13.04 -30.97
CA VAL A 137 1.12 -12.79 -29.68
C VAL A 137 2.20 -11.70 -29.75
N ASN A 138 2.60 -11.28 -30.95
CA ASN A 138 3.54 -10.16 -31.15
C ASN A 138 2.80 -8.81 -31.33
N GLN A 139 1.47 -8.81 -31.26
CA GLN A 139 0.63 -7.63 -31.20
C GLN A 139 0.03 -7.52 -29.80
N LEU A 140 -0.28 -6.29 -29.38
CA LEU A 140 -0.78 -6.02 -28.04
C LEU A 140 -2.00 -6.89 -27.66
N PRO A 141 -3.08 -6.99 -28.48
CA PRO A 141 -4.23 -7.80 -28.11
C PRO A 141 -3.90 -9.29 -27.90
N GLY A 142 -3.16 -9.91 -28.82
CA GLY A 142 -2.78 -11.32 -28.70
C GLY A 142 -1.85 -11.59 -27.51
N LYS A 143 -0.96 -10.64 -27.18
CA LYS A 143 -0.09 -10.74 -26.00
C LYS A 143 -0.89 -10.66 -24.69
N VAL A 144 -1.82 -9.70 -24.57
CA VAL A 144 -2.71 -9.56 -23.42
C VAL A 144 -3.54 -10.83 -23.22
N ILE A 145 -4.15 -11.35 -24.28
CA ILE A 145 -4.93 -12.59 -24.24
C ILE A 145 -4.06 -13.77 -23.78
N ALA A 146 -2.84 -13.91 -24.31
CA ALA A 146 -1.94 -14.99 -23.95
C ALA A 146 -1.55 -14.95 -22.46
N ILE A 147 -1.15 -13.79 -21.93
CA ILE A 147 -0.79 -13.63 -20.51
C ILE A 147 -2.03 -13.85 -19.62
N GLY A 148 -3.19 -13.34 -20.01
CA GLY A 148 -4.44 -13.56 -19.29
C GLY A 148 -4.83 -15.04 -19.23
N GLN A 149 -4.57 -15.81 -20.29
CA GLN A 149 -4.73 -17.27 -20.28
C GLN A 149 -3.73 -17.96 -19.35
N GLU A 150 -2.47 -17.52 -19.33
CA GLU A 150 -1.44 -18.02 -18.40
C GLU A 150 -1.85 -17.77 -16.94
N ALA A 151 -2.35 -16.57 -16.63
CA ALA A 151 -2.87 -16.22 -15.31
C ALA A 151 -4.05 -17.11 -14.90
N LYS A 152 -5.04 -17.27 -15.78
CA LYS A 152 -6.20 -18.16 -15.55
C LYS A 152 -5.77 -19.61 -15.34
N ALA A 153 -4.73 -20.06 -16.04
CA ALA A 153 -4.19 -21.42 -15.91
C ALA A 153 -3.50 -21.68 -14.56
N GLN A 154 -3.06 -20.64 -13.84
CA GLN A 154 -2.51 -20.79 -12.48
C GLN A 154 -3.58 -21.28 -11.48
N ASN A 155 -4.87 -21.11 -11.78
CA ASN A 155 -6.00 -21.51 -10.93
C ASN A 155 -5.85 -20.99 -9.48
N LEU A 156 -5.49 -19.71 -9.38
CA LEU A 156 -5.31 -19.02 -8.10
C LEU A 156 -6.66 -18.81 -7.40
N PRO A 157 -6.69 -18.82 -6.05
CA PRO A 157 -7.95 -18.97 -5.31
C PRO A 157 -8.77 -17.67 -5.20
N THR A 158 -8.15 -16.49 -5.27
CA THR A 158 -8.85 -15.20 -5.16
C THR A 158 -8.37 -14.20 -6.20
N GLN A 159 -9.14 -13.12 -6.39
CA GLN A 159 -8.73 -12.02 -7.26
C GLN A 159 -7.42 -11.39 -6.80
N PHE A 160 -7.16 -11.36 -5.49
CA PHE A 160 -5.90 -10.83 -4.95
C PHE A 160 -4.69 -11.59 -5.49
N GLU A 161 -4.66 -12.93 -5.43
CA GLU A 161 -3.49 -13.66 -5.93
C GLU A 161 -3.36 -13.55 -7.45
N THR A 162 -4.48 -13.53 -8.20
CA THR A 162 -4.43 -13.31 -9.65
C THR A 162 -3.87 -11.93 -10.01
N ALA A 163 -4.32 -10.88 -9.34
CA ALA A 163 -3.80 -9.53 -9.54
C ALA A 163 -2.31 -9.43 -9.17
N LEU A 164 -1.91 -10.02 -8.03
CA LEU A 164 -0.52 -10.10 -7.60
C LEU A 164 0.35 -10.82 -8.63
N TRP A 165 -0.10 -11.97 -9.15
CA TRP A 165 0.63 -12.70 -10.19
C TRP A 165 0.84 -11.87 -11.46
N LEU A 166 -0.15 -11.07 -11.86
CA LEU A 166 -0.04 -10.20 -13.04
C LEU A 166 0.90 -9.01 -12.79
N ASN A 167 0.93 -8.46 -11.56
CA ASN A 167 1.93 -7.49 -11.14
C ASN A 167 3.33 -8.09 -11.27
N ASP A 168 3.54 -9.27 -10.68
CA ASP A 168 4.84 -9.95 -10.64
C ASP A 168 5.30 -10.34 -12.06
N TRP A 169 4.37 -10.73 -12.92
CA TRP A 169 4.67 -10.99 -14.33
C TRP A 169 5.24 -9.73 -15.00
N LEU A 170 4.65 -8.55 -14.78
CA LEU A 170 5.15 -7.31 -15.36
C LEU A 170 6.51 -6.92 -14.79
N THR A 171 6.68 -6.96 -13.48
CA THR A 171 7.94 -6.57 -12.80
C THR A 171 9.09 -7.53 -13.10
N THR A 172 8.80 -8.79 -13.42
CA THR A 172 9.81 -9.77 -13.83
C THR A 172 10.18 -9.68 -15.32
N ASN A 173 9.30 -9.15 -16.17
CA ASN A 173 9.46 -9.19 -17.64
C ASN A 173 9.70 -7.83 -18.30
N ALA A 174 9.75 -6.75 -17.52
CA ALA A 174 10.04 -5.42 -18.02
C ALA A 174 10.96 -4.63 -17.08
N ASP A 175 11.74 -3.72 -17.65
CA ASP A 175 12.57 -2.75 -16.93
C ASP A 175 12.05 -1.33 -17.15
N TYR A 176 12.14 -0.48 -16.12
CA TYR A 176 11.80 0.93 -16.24
C TYR A 176 12.63 1.66 -17.32
N ASP A 177 11.95 2.35 -18.23
CA ASP A 177 12.58 3.19 -19.26
C ASP A 177 13.07 4.51 -18.64
N GLU A 178 14.27 4.49 -18.05
CA GLU A 178 14.94 5.66 -17.45
C GLU A 178 15.04 6.89 -18.39
N PRO A 179 15.27 6.74 -19.72
CA PRO A 179 15.11 7.83 -20.69
C PRO A 179 13.73 8.49 -20.74
N MET A 180 12.69 7.85 -20.21
CA MET A 180 11.30 8.29 -20.15
C MET A 180 10.63 8.54 -21.51
N THR A 181 10.82 7.61 -22.44
CA THR A 181 10.42 7.72 -23.84
C THR A 181 9.30 6.78 -24.26
N ILE A 182 9.12 5.64 -23.58
CA ILE A 182 8.18 4.59 -23.98
C ILE A 182 6.95 4.59 -23.05
N HIS A 183 5.88 5.23 -23.50
CA HIS A 183 4.65 5.43 -22.72
C HIS A 183 3.52 4.46 -23.08
N THR A 184 3.59 3.78 -24.23
CA THR A 184 2.52 2.89 -24.68
C THR A 184 2.62 1.51 -24.01
N PRO A 185 1.51 0.77 -23.81
CA PRO A 185 1.54 -0.53 -23.13
C PRO A 185 2.31 -1.62 -23.90
N GLU A 186 2.55 -1.45 -25.21
CA GLU A 186 3.48 -2.31 -25.96
C GLU A 186 4.89 -2.30 -25.38
N GLY A 187 5.31 -1.22 -24.72
CA GLY A 187 6.61 -1.10 -24.08
C GLY A 187 6.87 -2.28 -23.14
N VAL A 188 6.14 -2.36 -22.04
CA VAL A 188 6.32 -3.43 -21.06
C VAL A 188 5.84 -4.80 -21.56
N LEU A 189 4.78 -4.85 -22.38
CA LEU A 189 4.20 -6.14 -22.81
C LEU A 189 4.97 -6.82 -23.94
N LEU A 190 5.60 -6.06 -24.84
CA LEU A 190 6.26 -6.60 -26.03
C LEU A 190 7.76 -6.28 -26.09
N GLN A 191 8.17 -5.10 -25.63
CA GLN A 191 9.56 -4.63 -25.71
C GLN A 191 10.35 -4.91 -24.44
N GLY A 192 9.66 -5.20 -23.33
CA GLY A 192 10.26 -5.41 -22.01
C GLY A 192 10.76 -4.11 -21.38
N THR A 193 10.25 -2.95 -21.79
CA THR A 193 10.64 -1.67 -21.17
C THR A 193 9.59 -0.58 -21.38
N GLY A 194 9.35 0.25 -20.35
CA GLY A 194 8.39 1.34 -20.42
C GLY A 194 8.41 2.23 -19.18
N VAL A 195 7.71 3.35 -19.22
CA VAL A 195 7.49 4.21 -18.04
C VAL A 195 6.20 3.88 -17.31
N CYS A 196 5.88 4.64 -16.26
CA CYS A 196 4.68 4.47 -15.44
C CYS A 196 3.36 4.33 -16.23
N GLU A 197 3.16 5.13 -17.27
CA GLU A 197 1.98 5.03 -18.14
C GLU A 197 1.92 3.67 -18.86
N SER A 198 3.06 3.15 -19.33
CA SER A 198 3.15 1.83 -19.98
C SER A 198 2.77 0.70 -19.02
N TYR A 199 3.31 0.72 -17.80
CA TYR A 199 2.98 -0.26 -16.75
C TYR A 199 1.50 -0.20 -16.34
N ALA A 200 0.98 0.99 -16.05
CA ALA A 200 -0.38 1.14 -15.53
C ALA A 200 -1.44 0.77 -16.56
N LEU A 201 -1.23 1.11 -17.84
CA LEU A 201 -2.12 0.70 -18.93
C LEU A 201 -2.03 -0.81 -19.20
N ALA A 202 -0.82 -1.37 -19.23
CA ALA A 202 -0.63 -2.81 -19.42
C ALA A 202 -1.29 -3.62 -18.30
N TYR A 203 -1.11 -3.20 -17.05
CA TYR A 203 -1.71 -3.86 -15.89
C TYR A 203 -3.23 -3.78 -15.92
N GLN A 204 -3.81 -2.61 -16.23
CA GLN A 204 -5.26 -2.47 -16.42
C GLN A 204 -5.80 -3.43 -17.50
N MET A 205 -5.11 -3.55 -18.64
CA MET A 205 -5.51 -4.45 -19.73
C MET A 205 -5.46 -5.92 -19.31
N LEU A 206 -4.44 -6.32 -18.56
CA LEU A 206 -4.30 -7.68 -18.04
C LEU A 206 -5.37 -8.00 -16.99
N LEU A 207 -5.66 -7.07 -16.08
CA LEU A 207 -6.73 -7.20 -15.08
C LEU A 207 -8.09 -7.34 -15.76
N HIS A 208 -8.38 -6.50 -16.75
CA HIS A 208 -9.63 -6.58 -17.52
C HIS A 208 -9.75 -7.94 -18.25
N GLU A 209 -8.68 -8.45 -18.86
CA GLU A 209 -8.69 -9.77 -19.52
C GLU A 209 -9.04 -10.91 -18.55
N VAL A 210 -8.64 -10.82 -17.28
CA VAL A 210 -9.00 -11.80 -16.24
C VAL A 210 -10.30 -11.49 -15.50
N GLY A 211 -11.00 -10.41 -15.86
CA GLY A 211 -12.28 -10.01 -15.28
C GLY A 211 -12.17 -9.36 -13.90
N ILE A 212 -11.08 -8.62 -13.65
CA ILE A 212 -10.88 -7.80 -12.46
C ILE A 212 -11.03 -6.33 -12.85
N ASP A 213 -11.97 -5.64 -12.22
CA ASP A 213 -12.24 -4.22 -12.49
C ASP A 213 -11.09 -3.35 -11.97
N SER A 214 -10.69 -2.35 -12.77
CA SER A 214 -9.63 -1.43 -12.39
C SER A 214 -9.76 -0.09 -13.12
N LEU A 215 -9.19 0.95 -12.51
CA LEU A 215 -9.15 2.31 -13.05
C LEU A 215 -7.70 2.76 -13.24
N TYR A 216 -7.41 3.41 -14.36
CA TYR A 216 -6.12 4.05 -14.68
C TYR A 216 -6.00 5.45 -14.03
N VAL A 217 -5.28 5.52 -12.92
CA VAL A 217 -5.18 6.74 -12.10
C VAL A 217 -3.95 7.52 -12.50
N THR A 218 -4.14 8.80 -12.83
CA THR A 218 -3.05 9.76 -13.04
C THR A 218 -2.92 10.72 -11.86
N GLY A 219 -1.72 11.23 -11.65
CA GLY A 219 -1.43 12.23 -10.64
C GLY A 219 0.05 12.58 -10.58
N TYR A 220 0.52 12.83 -9.37
CA TYR A 220 1.92 13.09 -9.09
C TYR A 220 2.45 12.09 -8.07
N SER A 221 3.69 11.66 -8.24
CA SER A 221 4.44 10.96 -7.21
C SER A 221 5.78 11.65 -6.98
N ARG A 222 6.09 12.00 -5.73
CA ARG A 222 7.28 12.80 -5.35
C ARG A 222 7.48 14.07 -6.22
N GLY A 223 6.38 14.68 -6.66
CA GLY A 223 6.37 15.90 -7.48
C GLY A 223 6.62 15.70 -8.98
N GLN A 224 6.69 14.46 -9.47
CA GLN A 224 6.74 14.13 -10.90
C GLN A 224 5.39 13.58 -11.36
N SER A 225 5.00 13.82 -12.62
CA SER A 225 3.80 13.19 -13.20
C SER A 225 3.95 11.68 -13.13
N HIS A 226 2.89 10.98 -12.72
CA HIS A 226 2.91 9.54 -12.51
C HIS A 226 1.55 8.90 -12.79
N ALA A 227 1.55 7.61 -13.07
CA ALA A 227 0.35 6.83 -13.34
C ALA A 227 0.43 5.45 -12.66
N TRP A 228 -0.71 4.99 -12.14
CA TRP A 228 -0.87 3.72 -11.41
C TRP A 228 -2.32 3.24 -11.52
N ASN A 229 -2.70 2.20 -10.77
CA ASN A 229 -4.05 1.63 -10.84
C ASN A 229 -4.77 1.66 -9.50
N LEU A 230 -6.09 1.85 -9.54
CA LEU A 230 -7.01 1.49 -8.47
C LEU A 230 -7.73 0.22 -8.89
N VAL A 231 -7.61 -0.86 -8.12
CA VAL A 231 -8.08 -2.21 -8.46
C VAL A 231 -9.20 -2.60 -7.51
N ASN A 232 -10.30 -3.13 -8.05
CA ASN A 232 -11.39 -3.68 -7.24
C ASN A 232 -11.13 -5.16 -7.01
N LEU A 233 -10.80 -5.54 -5.79
CA LEU A 233 -10.59 -6.92 -5.39
C LEU A 233 -11.75 -7.33 -4.47
N ASP A 234 -12.56 -8.28 -4.94
CA ASP A 234 -13.70 -8.83 -4.21
C ASP A 234 -14.67 -7.77 -3.64
N GLY A 235 -14.83 -6.65 -4.35
CA GLY A 235 -15.70 -5.53 -3.97
C GLY A 235 -15.00 -4.39 -3.23
N GLU A 236 -13.73 -4.55 -2.86
CA GLU A 236 -12.95 -3.53 -2.16
C GLU A 236 -11.90 -2.89 -3.08
N TRP A 237 -11.91 -1.56 -3.12
CA TRP A 237 -10.93 -0.79 -3.89
C TRP A 237 -9.59 -0.70 -3.15
N THR A 238 -8.50 -0.98 -3.86
CA THR A 238 -7.14 -0.84 -3.34
C THR A 238 -6.22 -0.30 -4.44
N TYR A 239 -5.22 0.48 -4.05
CA TYR A 239 -4.23 0.96 -5.01
C TYR A 239 -3.13 -0.07 -5.26
N VAL A 240 -2.70 -0.13 -6.52
CA VAL A 240 -1.54 -0.90 -6.98
C VAL A 240 -0.69 -0.02 -7.88
N ASP A 241 0.59 0.14 -7.55
CA ASP A 241 1.58 0.79 -8.40
C ASP A 241 2.64 -0.23 -8.85
N THR A 242 2.41 -0.82 -10.02
CA THR A 242 3.29 -1.85 -10.60
C THR A 242 4.68 -1.29 -10.90
N THR A 243 4.80 -0.01 -11.28
CA THR A 243 6.10 0.61 -11.55
C THR A 243 6.94 0.75 -10.29
N TRP A 244 6.32 1.08 -9.15
CA TRP A 244 7.05 1.19 -7.89
C TRP A 244 7.25 -0.16 -7.18
N ASN A 245 6.55 -1.20 -7.64
CA ASN A 245 6.85 -2.58 -7.28
C ASN A 245 7.96 -3.20 -8.15
N ASP A 246 8.30 -2.60 -9.29
CA ASP A 246 9.39 -3.05 -10.16
C ASP A 246 10.76 -2.82 -9.49
N PRO A 247 11.51 -3.88 -9.17
CA PRO A 247 12.78 -3.73 -8.49
C PRO A 247 13.88 -3.30 -9.47
N ILE A 248 14.27 -2.02 -9.44
CA ILE A 248 15.49 -1.57 -10.14
C ILE A 248 16.73 -2.23 -9.51
N GLY A 249 17.17 -3.35 -10.07
CA GLY A 249 18.37 -4.09 -9.65
C GLY A 249 18.28 -4.76 -8.27
N GLY A 250 17.07 -5.12 -7.81
CA GLY A 250 16.81 -5.70 -6.47
C GLY A 250 15.77 -6.84 -6.46
N GLU A 251 15.22 -7.14 -5.28
CA GLU A 251 14.10 -8.08 -5.11
C GLU A 251 12.76 -7.32 -5.01
N GLU A 252 11.68 -7.92 -5.51
CA GLU A 252 10.33 -7.35 -5.53
C GLU A 252 9.81 -7.05 -4.11
N SER A 253 9.69 -5.77 -3.74
CA SER A 253 9.25 -5.42 -2.37
C SER A 253 7.74 -5.45 -2.18
N HIS A 254 6.93 -5.42 -3.26
CA HIS A 254 5.46 -5.36 -3.19
C HIS A 254 4.92 -4.21 -2.31
N ASP A 255 5.73 -3.19 -2.04
CA ASP A 255 5.38 -2.11 -1.12
C ASP A 255 4.09 -1.44 -1.54
N TYR A 256 3.87 -1.24 -2.83
CA TYR A 256 2.72 -0.55 -3.40
C TYR A 256 1.64 -1.49 -3.88
N PHE A 257 1.64 -2.75 -3.45
CA PHE A 257 0.54 -3.67 -3.74
C PHE A 257 -0.46 -3.70 -2.58
N GLY A 258 -1.62 -3.11 -2.80
CA GLY A 258 -2.70 -3.14 -1.82
C GLY A 258 -2.66 -1.97 -0.84
N MET A 259 -2.45 -0.75 -1.36
CA MET A 259 -2.43 0.47 -0.54
C MET A 259 -3.83 1.05 -0.38
N ASN A 260 -4.11 1.65 0.79
CA ASN A 260 -5.26 2.51 1.00
C ASN A 260 -4.93 3.99 0.67
N ASP A 261 -5.95 4.86 0.73
CA ASP A 261 -5.77 6.30 0.50
C ASP A 261 -4.68 6.91 1.39
N GLU A 262 -4.66 6.58 2.69
CA GLU A 262 -3.75 7.21 3.66
C GLU A 262 -2.28 6.83 3.42
N LEU A 263 -1.99 5.56 3.12
CA LEU A 263 -0.64 5.09 2.86
C LEU A 263 -0.12 5.60 1.53
N LEU A 264 -0.93 5.50 0.46
CA LEU A 264 -0.50 5.96 -0.86
C LEU A 264 -0.27 7.49 -0.87
N ALA A 265 -1.08 8.26 -0.14
CA ALA A 265 -0.96 9.72 -0.04
C ALA A 265 0.34 10.22 0.63
N ARG A 266 1.19 9.33 1.17
CA ARG A 266 2.50 9.72 1.72
C ARG A 266 3.41 10.27 0.62
N ASP A 267 3.37 9.69 -0.58
CA ASP A 267 4.18 10.14 -1.72
C ASP A 267 3.43 10.31 -3.05
N HIS A 268 2.17 9.87 -3.14
CA HIS A 268 1.31 10.11 -4.31
C HIS A 268 0.23 11.16 -4.06
N ASP A 269 -0.15 11.88 -5.10
CA ASP A 269 -1.22 12.87 -5.11
C ASP A 269 -2.03 12.74 -6.41
N TRP A 270 -3.28 12.31 -6.29
CA TRP A 270 -4.23 12.18 -7.40
C TRP A 270 -5.32 13.25 -7.38
N SER A 271 -5.10 14.37 -6.68
CA SER A 271 -6.04 15.51 -6.67
C SER A 271 -6.27 16.13 -8.06
N TYR A 272 -5.36 15.87 -9.00
CA TYR A 272 -5.42 16.29 -10.41
C TYR A 272 -5.77 15.15 -11.38
N SER A 273 -6.26 14.01 -10.87
CA SER A 273 -6.59 12.87 -11.71
C SER A 273 -7.70 13.21 -12.72
N ASN A 274 -7.76 12.42 -13.80
CA ASN A 274 -8.76 12.58 -14.86
C ASN A 274 -10.20 12.29 -14.39
N TYR A 275 -10.35 11.76 -13.17
CA TYR A 275 -11.63 11.47 -12.54
C TYR A 275 -11.53 11.54 -11.01
N ILE A 276 -12.66 11.36 -10.31
CA ILE A 276 -12.71 11.30 -8.84
C ILE A 276 -12.76 9.81 -8.44
N PRO A 277 -11.64 9.17 -8.07
CA PRO A 277 -11.61 7.74 -7.77
C PRO A 277 -12.45 7.40 -6.53
N PRO A 278 -13.05 6.19 -6.49
CA PRO A 278 -13.55 5.61 -5.24
C PRO A 278 -12.46 5.55 -4.16
N LYS A 279 -12.89 5.50 -2.90
CA LYS A 279 -12.00 5.43 -1.75
C LYS A 279 -11.47 4.02 -1.52
N ALA A 280 -10.17 3.90 -1.35
CA ALA A 280 -9.52 2.72 -0.80
C ALA A 280 -9.37 2.90 0.72
N GLN A 281 -10.08 2.09 1.50
CA GLN A 281 -10.23 2.33 2.95
C GLN A 281 -9.47 1.31 3.82
N THR A 282 -9.32 0.08 3.34
CA THR A 282 -8.76 -1.06 4.09
C THR A 282 -7.37 -1.39 3.60
N LEU A 283 -6.62 -2.15 4.41
CA LEU A 283 -5.36 -2.77 4.01
C LEU A 283 -5.51 -4.29 3.87
N ASP A 284 -6.75 -4.76 3.70
CA ASP A 284 -7.09 -6.19 3.63
C ASP A 284 -6.42 -6.88 2.43
N HIS A 285 -6.12 -6.09 1.39
CA HIS A 285 -5.39 -6.51 0.19
C HIS A 285 -3.91 -6.10 0.18
N ASN A 286 -3.35 -5.60 1.28
CA ASN A 286 -1.92 -5.26 1.33
C ASN A 286 -1.05 -6.53 1.28
N ALA A 287 -0.17 -6.61 0.28
CA ALA A 287 0.61 -7.83 0.03
C ALA A 287 1.57 -8.15 1.17
N LEU A 288 2.21 -7.15 1.78
CA LEU A 288 3.14 -7.34 2.88
C LEU A 288 2.45 -7.86 4.15
N LEU A 289 1.28 -7.28 4.49
CA LEU A 289 0.48 -7.76 5.62
C LEU A 289 0.00 -9.19 5.40
N LYS A 290 -0.45 -9.53 4.19
CA LYS A 290 -0.83 -10.92 3.85
C LYS A 290 0.34 -11.89 3.91
N LYS A 291 1.57 -11.44 3.60
CA LYS A 291 2.82 -12.22 3.77
C LYS A 291 3.26 -12.32 5.23
N GLY A 292 2.57 -11.67 6.16
CA GLY A 292 2.82 -11.75 7.60
C GLY A 292 3.82 -10.73 8.12
N ALA A 293 4.11 -9.67 7.36
CA ALA A 293 4.91 -8.55 7.87
C ALA A 293 4.24 -7.92 9.08
N ALA A 294 4.99 -7.71 10.15
CA ALA A 294 4.51 -7.09 11.37
C ALA A 294 4.26 -5.58 11.15
N PRO A 295 3.01 -5.10 11.32
CA PRO A 295 2.70 -3.69 11.13
C PRO A 295 3.12 -2.85 12.34
N PHE A 296 3.52 -1.61 12.08
CA PHE A 296 3.65 -0.57 13.10
C PHE A 296 3.32 0.81 12.49
N THR A 297 2.84 1.74 13.31
CA THR A 297 2.41 3.07 12.85
C THR A 297 3.27 4.22 13.40
N ASN A 298 4.10 3.95 14.41
CA ASN A 298 4.90 4.93 15.12
C ASN A 298 6.10 4.29 15.83
N LEU A 299 6.97 5.11 16.42
CA LEU A 299 8.20 4.67 17.10
C LEU A 299 7.94 3.76 18.33
N GLU A 300 6.85 3.99 19.05
CA GLU A 300 6.51 3.18 20.23
C GLU A 300 6.14 1.76 19.81
N GLU A 301 5.24 1.63 18.83
CA GLU A 301 4.84 0.33 18.26
C GLU A 301 6.01 -0.38 17.60
N MET A 302 6.86 0.35 16.86
CA MET A 302 8.08 -0.19 16.25
C MET A 302 9.01 -0.79 17.33
N GLY A 303 9.26 -0.05 18.40
CA GLY A 303 10.11 -0.51 19.50
C GLY A 303 9.52 -1.72 20.23
N ALA A 304 8.21 -1.75 20.43
CA ALA A 304 7.50 -2.88 21.03
C ALA A 304 7.58 -4.14 20.15
N MET A 305 7.36 -3.99 18.83
CA MET A 305 7.48 -5.04 17.83
C MET A 305 8.89 -5.66 17.84
N LEU A 306 9.93 -4.83 17.72
CA LEU A 306 11.32 -5.29 17.72
C LEU A 306 11.70 -5.96 19.05
N SER A 307 11.31 -5.37 20.18
CA SER A 307 11.56 -5.96 21.50
C SER A 307 10.95 -7.35 21.63
N ALA A 308 9.69 -7.51 21.21
CA ALA A 308 9.00 -8.79 21.27
C ALA A 308 9.68 -9.84 20.38
N ALA A 309 10.01 -9.47 19.14
CA ALA A 309 10.66 -10.36 18.19
C ALA A 309 12.06 -10.81 18.65
N LEU A 310 12.88 -9.88 19.14
CA LEU A 310 14.22 -10.17 19.64
C LEU A 310 14.21 -10.97 20.94
N ALA A 311 13.26 -10.70 21.84
CA ALA A 311 13.07 -11.50 23.06
C ALA A 311 12.67 -12.95 22.73
N ALA A 312 11.87 -13.14 21.68
CA ALA A 312 11.48 -14.44 21.15
C ALA A 312 12.59 -15.12 20.31
N LYS A 313 13.74 -14.46 20.12
CA LYS A 313 14.87 -14.97 19.33
C LYS A 313 14.50 -15.27 17.87
N GLN A 314 13.64 -14.45 17.28
CA GLN A 314 13.27 -14.59 15.87
C GLN A 314 14.48 -14.27 14.97
N PRO A 315 14.90 -15.20 14.09
CA PRO A 315 16.08 -14.98 13.23
C PRO A 315 15.78 -14.06 12.04
N GLU A 316 14.52 -13.92 11.66
CA GLU A 316 14.04 -13.08 10.56
C GLU A 316 12.79 -12.35 11.04
N ILE A 317 12.75 -11.04 10.81
CA ILE A 317 11.66 -10.16 11.23
C ILE A 317 11.25 -9.33 10.01
N ASN A 318 10.12 -9.69 9.42
CA ASN A 318 9.49 -8.93 8.33
C ASN A 318 8.57 -7.88 8.93
N TYR A 319 8.66 -6.63 8.49
CA TYR A 319 7.87 -5.52 9.04
C TYR A 319 7.41 -4.55 7.96
N THR A 320 6.34 -3.83 8.27
CA THR A 320 5.83 -2.76 7.42
C THR A 320 5.27 -1.60 8.23
N TYR A 321 5.59 -0.38 7.79
CA TYR A 321 5.07 0.86 8.32
C TYR A 321 3.72 1.16 7.70
N THR A 322 2.71 1.29 8.56
CA THR A 322 1.31 1.57 8.18
C THR A 322 0.80 2.87 8.79
N GLY A 323 1.71 3.74 9.25
CA GLY A 323 1.36 5.05 9.78
C GLY A 323 1.22 6.12 8.71
N THR A 324 0.70 7.29 9.11
CA THR A 324 0.39 8.40 8.21
C THR A 324 1.51 9.44 8.11
N ASP A 325 2.62 9.28 8.85
CA ASP A 325 3.74 10.22 8.76
C ASP A 325 4.53 9.95 7.47
N LYS A 326 4.35 10.84 6.51
CA LYS A 326 5.07 10.80 5.22
C LYS A 326 6.58 11.01 5.34
N TYR A 327 7.06 11.52 6.46
CA TYR A 327 8.48 11.72 6.73
C TYR A 327 9.10 10.62 7.60
N PHE A 328 8.31 9.60 7.96
CA PHE A 328 8.83 8.46 8.70
C PHE A 328 9.79 7.63 7.84
N ASP A 329 11.07 7.63 8.21
CA ASP A 329 12.13 6.86 7.57
C ASP A 329 12.30 5.53 8.32
N VAL A 330 11.71 4.47 7.76
CA VAL A 330 11.71 3.13 8.34
C VAL A 330 13.14 2.64 8.58
N SER A 331 14.00 2.74 7.56
CA SER A 331 15.35 2.20 7.67
C SER A 331 16.17 2.95 8.71
N TYR A 332 16.08 4.27 8.75
CA TYR A 332 16.77 5.07 9.75
C TYR A 332 16.32 4.71 11.18
N GLU A 333 15.01 4.62 11.42
CA GLU A 333 14.48 4.41 12.77
C GLU A 333 14.70 2.98 13.28
N ILE A 334 14.57 1.96 12.43
CA ILE A 334 14.93 0.57 12.79
C ILE A 334 16.41 0.48 13.14
N GLN A 335 17.30 1.01 12.29
CA GLN A 335 18.74 1.00 12.55
C GLN A 335 19.11 1.74 13.83
N ARG A 336 18.51 2.91 14.05
CA ARG A 336 18.73 3.70 15.25
C ARG A 336 18.30 2.92 16.49
N TRP A 337 17.13 2.28 16.46
CA TRP A 337 16.63 1.47 17.56
C TRP A 337 17.54 0.26 17.82
N MET A 338 17.95 -0.47 16.78
CA MET A 338 18.82 -1.63 16.90
C MET A 338 20.17 -1.27 17.54
N ARG A 339 20.83 -0.18 17.10
CA ARG A 339 22.11 0.28 17.67
C ARG A 339 22.06 0.52 19.18
N THR A 340 20.90 0.90 19.71
CA THR A 340 20.71 1.17 21.15
C THR A 340 20.29 -0.08 21.93
N ASN A 341 19.55 -1.00 21.32
CA ASN A 341 18.84 -2.05 22.06
C ASN A 341 19.35 -3.47 21.82
N GLU A 342 19.93 -3.77 20.65
CA GLU A 342 20.19 -5.14 20.18
C GLU A 342 20.99 -5.99 21.20
N ARG A 343 21.95 -5.36 21.89
CA ARG A 343 22.91 -6.05 22.73
C ARG A 343 22.24 -6.68 23.96
N ARG A 344 21.12 -6.10 24.41
CA ARG A 344 20.29 -6.65 25.51
C ARG A 344 19.63 -7.96 25.13
N TYR A 345 19.45 -8.17 23.84
CA TYR A 345 18.86 -9.38 23.28
C TYR A 345 19.92 -10.39 22.84
N PHE A 346 21.18 -10.22 23.25
CA PHE A 346 22.29 -11.13 22.95
C PHE A 346 22.43 -11.41 21.45
N THR A 347 22.34 -10.35 20.63
CA THR A 347 22.62 -10.42 19.19
C THR A 347 24.14 -10.56 18.95
N ASN A 348 24.50 -11.32 17.93
CA ASN A 348 25.86 -11.47 17.40
C ASN A 348 26.09 -10.54 16.19
N GLY A 349 25.04 -10.31 15.42
CA GLY A 349 25.01 -9.41 14.27
C GLY A 349 23.62 -9.35 13.67
N TYR A 350 23.40 -8.37 12.79
CA TYR A 350 22.17 -8.27 12.01
C TYR A 350 22.44 -7.67 10.64
N GLN A 351 21.56 -7.98 9.71
CA GLN A 351 21.48 -7.39 8.37
C GLN A 351 20.06 -6.91 8.14
N PHE A 352 19.90 -5.82 7.42
CA PHE A 352 18.58 -5.29 7.08
C PHE A 352 18.54 -4.92 5.60
N GLY A 353 17.38 -5.13 4.99
CA GLY A 353 17.05 -4.68 3.64
C GLY A 353 15.70 -4.01 3.70
N ASP A 354 15.68 -2.69 3.53
CA ASP A 354 14.50 -1.87 3.77
C ASP A 354 14.15 -1.03 2.54
N SER A 355 12.87 -0.72 2.44
CA SER A 355 12.32 0.34 1.63
C SER A 355 11.81 1.48 2.53
N ASN A 356 11.08 2.43 1.94
CA ASN A 356 10.40 3.49 2.69
C ASN A 356 9.18 3.02 3.48
N TYR A 357 8.71 1.79 3.24
CA TYR A 357 7.48 1.25 3.82
C TYR A 357 7.71 -0.07 4.54
N SER A 358 8.73 -0.83 4.19
CA SER A 358 8.88 -2.18 4.74
C SER A 358 10.35 -2.59 4.82
N GLY A 359 10.59 -3.77 5.38
CA GLY A 359 11.90 -4.36 5.37
C GLY A 359 11.95 -5.72 6.04
N THR A 360 13.12 -6.34 5.90
CA THR A 360 13.47 -7.59 6.57
C THR A 360 14.69 -7.37 7.43
N LEU A 361 14.57 -7.64 8.72
CA LEU A 361 15.68 -7.67 9.67
C LEU A 361 16.08 -9.12 9.95
N ASN A 362 17.26 -9.50 9.49
CA ASN A 362 17.89 -10.79 9.76
C ASN A 362 18.82 -10.66 10.96
N VAL A 363 18.63 -11.49 11.99
CA VAL A 363 19.33 -11.39 13.27
C VAL A 363 20.03 -12.70 13.59
N GLU A 364 21.33 -12.62 13.84
CA GLU A 364 22.09 -13.71 14.43
C GLU A 364 22.15 -13.52 15.95
N TYR A 365 21.90 -14.58 16.71
CA TYR A 365 21.99 -14.55 18.17
C TYR A 365 23.23 -15.30 18.65
N LEU A 366 23.79 -14.84 19.77
CA LEU A 366 24.83 -15.57 20.49
C LEU A 366 24.30 -16.92 20.98
N ASP A 367 25.16 -17.94 20.94
CA ASP A 367 24.89 -19.21 21.62
C ASP A 367 24.97 -18.99 23.14
N MET A 368 23.81 -18.99 23.78
CA MET A 368 23.66 -18.79 25.22
C MET A 368 23.64 -20.10 26.01
N SER A 369 24.04 -21.22 25.40
CA SER A 369 24.14 -22.51 26.07
C SER A 369 25.14 -22.46 27.23
N GLY A 370 24.67 -22.84 28.43
CA GLY A 370 25.49 -22.88 29.64
C GLY A 370 25.67 -21.54 30.36
N TYR A 371 25.00 -20.47 29.93
CA TYR A 371 25.00 -19.19 30.64
C TYR A 371 24.03 -19.20 31.83
N GLY A 372 24.50 -18.68 32.97
CA GLY A 372 23.64 -18.28 34.09
C GLY A 372 23.13 -16.86 33.90
N TYR A 373 21.82 -16.64 34.06
CA TYR A 373 21.19 -15.33 33.89
C TYR A 373 21.01 -14.64 35.23
N PHE A 374 21.38 -13.37 35.30
CA PHE A 374 21.19 -12.53 36.48
C PHE A 374 20.63 -11.16 36.12
N LYS A 375 20.00 -10.51 37.09
CA LYS A 375 19.42 -9.17 36.95
C LYS A 375 19.96 -8.15 37.95
N ASP A 376 20.59 -8.65 39.02
CA ASP A 376 21.09 -7.88 40.14
C ASP A 376 22.21 -8.65 40.85
N ASP A 377 22.82 -8.02 41.86
CA ASP A 377 23.90 -8.59 42.67
C ASP A 377 23.48 -9.90 43.37
N VAL A 378 22.19 -10.04 43.72
CA VAL A 378 21.66 -11.23 44.41
C VAL A 378 21.64 -12.44 43.46
N GLY A 379 21.12 -12.25 42.24
CA GLY A 379 21.12 -13.26 41.21
C GLY A 379 22.55 -13.67 40.82
N PHE A 380 23.46 -12.70 40.70
CA PHE A 380 24.86 -12.97 40.40
C PHE A 380 25.54 -13.80 41.49
N LEU A 381 25.33 -13.44 42.77
CA LEU A 381 25.85 -14.18 43.91
C LEU A 381 25.41 -15.64 43.90
N ALA A 382 24.13 -15.91 43.61
CA ALA A 382 23.60 -17.27 43.57
C ALA A 382 24.30 -18.15 42.50
N ILE A 383 24.59 -17.57 41.32
CA ILE A 383 25.35 -18.25 40.26
C ILE A 383 26.76 -18.59 40.76
N MET A 384 27.46 -17.59 41.31
CA MET A 384 28.85 -17.73 41.74
C MET A 384 29.01 -18.69 42.93
N GLN A 385 28.05 -18.71 43.86
CA GLN A 385 28.02 -19.69 44.96
C GLN A 385 27.88 -21.13 44.45
N THR A 386 27.00 -21.35 43.48
CA THR A 386 26.81 -22.67 42.87
C THR A 386 28.10 -23.13 42.17
N ALA A 387 28.72 -22.25 41.39
CA ALA A 387 29.99 -22.52 40.72
C ALA A 387 31.12 -22.83 41.72
N ALA A 388 31.23 -22.06 42.80
CA ALA A 388 32.25 -22.27 43.83
C ALA A 388 32.10 -23.60 44.57
N GLN A 389 30.87 -24.00 44.90
CA GLN A 389 30.60 -25.31 45.51
C GLN A 389 31.02 -26.47 44.60
N ALA A 390 30.82 -26.31 43.28
CA ALA A 390 31.23 -27.30 42.28
C ALA A 390 32.72 -27.20 41.89
N LYS A 391 33.45 -26.19 42.39
CA LYS A 391 34.79 -25.81 41.92
C LYS A 391 34.87 -25.67 40.39
N GLN A 392 33.85 -25.06 39.81
CA GLN A 392 33.75 -24.86 38.38
C GLN A 392 34.77 -23.80 37.92
N GLU A 393 35.73 -24.21 37.08
CA GLU A 393 36.82 -23.33 36.63
C GLU A 393 36.35 -22.24 35.66
N VAL A 394 35.28 -22.47 34.89
CA VAL A 394 34.75 -21.53 33.90
C VAL A 394 33.27 -21.29 34.11
N VAL A 395 32.88 -20.05 34.41
CA VAL A 395 31.50 -19.64 34.67
C VAL A 395 31.05 -18.65 33.60
N LYS A 396 29.95 -18.97 32.92
CA LYS A 396 29.34 -18.10 31.90
C LYS A 396 28.14 -17.37 32.51
N VAL A 397 28.09 -16.05 32.36
CA VAL A 397 27.07 -15.20 32.97
C VAL A 397 26.49 -14.21 31.97
N ALA A 398 25.19 -13.94 32.07
CA ALA A 398 24.47 -13.03 31.21
C ALA A 398 23.58 -12.10 32.03
N TYR A 399 23.72 -10.79 31.82
CA TYR A 399 22.90 -9.79 32.49
C TYR A 399 21.59 -9.58 31.71
N THR A 400 20.48 -9.58 32.43
CA THR A 400 19.10 -9.41 31.92
C THR A 400 18.30 -8.39 32.73
N GLY A 401 18.99 -7.54 33.50
CA GLY A 401 18.35 -6.48 34.29
C GLY A 401 17.99 -5.27 33.43
N GLU A 402 17.28 -4.32 34.04
CA GLU A 402 16.72 -3.13 33.36
C GLU A 402 17.66 -1.92 33.37
N ASP A 403 18.83 -2.02 34.02
CA ASP A 403 19.82 -0.92 34.05
C ASP A 403 20.45 -0.71 32.67
N ASP A 404 20.05 0.39 32.03
CA ASP A 404 20.52 0.83 30.73
C ASP A 404 22.02 1.14 30.70
N ASP A 405 22.59 1.53 31.85
CA ASP A 405 23.99 1.91 32.03
C ASP A 405 24.84 0.76 32.58
N PHE A 406 24.30 -0.47 32.62
CA PHE A 406 25.03 -1.62 33.13
C PHE A 406 26.32 -1.89 32.33
N MET A 407 27.45 -1.89 33.03
CA MET A 407 28.77 -2.16 32.46
C MET A 407 29.33 -3.46 33.04
N MET A 408 29.22 -4.56 32.28
CA MET A 408 29.66 -5.90 32.72
C MET A 408 31.09 -5.90 33.26
N GLY A 409 32.04 -5.27 32.58
CA GLY A 409 33.44 -5.24 33.02
C GLY A 409 33.65 -4.55 34.37
N SER A 410 33.00 -3.39 34.58
CA SER A 410 33.08 -2.64 35.85
C SER A 410 32.35 -3.37 36.98
N PHE A 411 31.21 -3.98 36.66
CA PHE A 411 30.45 -4.81 37.59
C PHE A 411 31.29 -6.00 38.07
N LEU A 412 31.87 -6.79 37.15
CA LEU A 412 32.64 -7.99 37.48
C LEU A 412 33.87 -7.69 38.30
N SER A 413 34.65 -6.67 37.92
CA SER A 413 35.85 -6.26 38.68
C SER A 413 35.49 -5.90 40.12
N ARG A 414 34.51 -5.01 40.29
CA ARG A 414 34.05 -4.57 41.62
C ARG A 414 33.56 -5.76 42.44
N TRP A 415 32.67 -6.55 41.86
CA TRP A 415 31.98 -7.61 42.58
C TRP A 415 32.95 -8.73 43.01
N LEU A 416 33.86 -9.16 42.12
CA LEU A 416 34.82 -10.23 42.42
C LEU A 416 35.87 -9.78 43.45
N ASP A 417 36.28 -8.51 43.44
CA ASP A 417 37.20 -7.96 44.45
C ASP A 417 36.54 -7.91 45.84
N GLU A 418 35.26 -7.58 45.90
CA GLU A 418 34.48 -7.48 47.14
C GLU A 418 34.11 -8.86 47.71
N ASN A 419 33.70 -9.81 46.86
CA ASN A 419 33.04 -11.05 47.30
C ASN A 419 33.82 -12.34 46.98
N GLY A 420 34.77 -12.31 46.05
CA GLY A 420 35.40 -13.53 45.52
C GLY A 420 36.15 -14.35 46.58
N LYS A 421 36.80 -13.68 47.54
CA LYS A 421 37.53 -14.34 48.63
C LYS A 421 36.64 -15.17 49.54
N ASP A 422 35.43 -14.68 49.81
CA ASP A 422 34.45 -15.39 50.65
C ASP A 422 33.92 -16.67 49.97
N LEU A 423 34.05 -16.73 48.64
CA LEU A 423 33.73 -17.90 47.82
C LEU A 423 34.93 -18.83 47.59
N GLY A 424 36.09 -18.55 48.20
CA GLY A 424 37.31 -19.36 48.04
C GLY A 424 38.02 -19.16 46.71
N VAL A 425 37.72 -18.09 45.96
CA VAL A 425 38.42 -17.76 44.71
C VAL A 425 39.78 -17.15 45.03
N THR A 426 40.86 -17.73 44.50
CA THR A 426 42.25 -17.30 44.71
C THR A 426 42.80 -16.46 43.55
N SER A 427 42.26 -16.64 42.35
CA SER A 427 42.56 -15.81 41.17
C SER A 427 41.37 -15.81 40.21
N TYR A 428 41.25 -14.78 39.39
CA TYR A 428 40.23 -14.71 38.34
C TYR A 428 40.73 -14.01 37.09
N GLN A 429 40.16 -14.39 35.94
CA GLN A 429 40.25 -13.69 34.67
C GLN A 429 38.89 -13.72 34.00
N TYR A 430 38.58 -12.74 33.15
CA TYR A 430 37.33 -12.78 32.40
C TYR A 430 37.47 -12.12 31.03
N THR A 431 36.72 -12.62 30.07
CA THR A 431 36.36 -11.91 28.85
C THR A 431 34.91 -11.50 28.96
N TYR A 432 34.58 -10.30 28.49
CA TYR A 432 33.20 -9.81 28.52
C TYR A 432 32.83 -9.10 27.24
N TYR A 433 31.56 -9.26 26.91
CA TYR A 433 30.80 -8.41 26.00
C TYR A 433 29.82 -7.58 26.86
N PRO A 434 29.16 -6.55 26.32
CA PRO A 434 28.38 -5.59 27.11
C PRO A 434 27.44 -6.21 28.15
N PHE A 435 26.82 -7.37 27.83
CA PHE A 435 25.87 -8.06 28.71
C PHE A 435 26.21 -9.52 29.01
N THR A 436 27.37 -10.04 28.57
CA THR A 436 27.78 -11.42 28.81
C THR A 436 29.23 -11.51 29.22
N ALA A 437 29.60 -12.51 30.00
CA ALA A 437 30.99 -12.77 30.33
C ALA A 437 31.28 -14.25 30.52
N GLU A 438 32.51 -14.63 30.21
CA GLU A 438 33.11 -15.90 30.60
C GLU A 438 34.20 -15.61 31.63
N ILE A 439 34.02 -16.16 32.83
CA ILE A 439 34.87 -15.93 33.99
C ILE A 439 35.64 -17.21 34.29
N THR A 440 36.96 -17.14 34.24
CA THR A 440 37.86 -18.22 34.65
C THR A 440 38.29 -18.00 36.10
N LEU A 441 38.07 -18.99 36.96
CA LEU A 441 38.30 -18.94 38.40
C LEU A 441 39.36 -19.94 38.83
N GLY A 442 40.28 -19.52 39.71
CA GLY A 442 41.15 -20.40 40.48
C GLY A 442 40.65 -20.56 41.91
N TYR A 443 40.70 -21.78 42.46
CA TYR A 443 40.26 -22.13 43.82
C TYR A 443 41.39 -22.68 44.68
#